data_AF-A0A1G9MNS8-F1
#
_entry.id   AF-A0A1G9MNS8-F1
#
_cell.length_a   1.000
_cell.length_b   1.000
_cell.length_c   1.000
_cell.angle_alpha   90.00
_cell.angle_beta   90.00
_cell.angle_gamma   90.00
#
_symmetry.space_group_name_H-M   'P 1'
#
loop_
_entity.id
_entity.type
_entity.pdbx_description
1 polymer ?
#
loop_
_entity_poly.entity_id
_entity_poly.type
_entity_poly.pdbx_seq_one_letter_code
_entity_poly.pdbx_strand_id
1 'polypeptide(L)'
;MINSNKLITNTQNQNLLNELQKSLKECKSFYFSVAFINFSGLQLLLDTLKELQGKCVPGKIITSTYLNFTDPKALDKIRRFYKAT
;
A
#
# COMPACT_ATOMS: atom_id res chain seq x y z
N MET A 1 17.28 -12.86 -15.70
CA MET A 1 17.18 -12.56 -14.26
C MET A 1 16.59 -13.78 -13.58
N ILE A 2 17.29 -14.37 -12.61
CA ILE A 2 16.75 -15.49 -11.82
C ILE A 2 15.70 -14.85 -10.89
N ASN A 3 14.42 -15.10 -11.14
CA ASN A 3 13.37 -14.77 -10.18
C ASN A 3 13.50 -15.72 -9.00
N SER A 4 14.22 -15.29 -7.96
CA SER A 4 14.23 -15.98 -6.68
C SER A 4 12.96 -15.61 -5.93
N ASN A 5 12.03 -16.56 -5.80
CA ASN A 5 10.82 -16.37 -5.01
C ASN A 5 11.22 -16.17 -3.55
N LYS A 6 10.74 -15.09 -2.92
CA LYS A 6 10.97 -14.80 -1.51
C LYS A 6 9.69 -15.04 -0.71
N LEU A 7 9.76 -15.88 0.31
CA LEU A 7 8.70 -15.96 1.32
C LEU A 7 8.80 -14.74 2.25
N ILE A 8 7.70 -14.02 2.39
CA ILE A 8 7.60 -12.86 3.29
C ILE A 8 6.72 -13.26 4.48
N THR A 9 7.33 -13.36 5.65
CA THR A 9 6.65 -13.62 6.93
C THR A 9 7.03 -12.54 7.93
N ASN A 10 6.25 -12.41 9.00
CA ASN A 10 6.53 -11.47 10.08
C ASN A 10 7.44 -12.14 11.12
N THR A 11 8.72 -11.77 11.09
CA THR A 11 9.77 -12.19 12.01
C THR A 11 10.49 -10.94 12.55
N GLN A 12 11.43 -11.11 13.48
CA GLN A 12 12.23 -9.99 13.99
C GLN A 12 13.08 -9.31 12.91
N ASN A 13 13.56 -10.08 11.91
CA ASN A 13 14.51 -9.60 10.91
C ASN A 13 13.85 -9.22 9.56
N GLN A 14 12.62 -9.67 9.33
CA GLN A 14 11.88 -9.42 8.09
C GLN A 14 10.39 -9.35 8.42
N ASN A 15 9.67 -8.40 7.83
CA ASN A 15 8.22 -8.32 7.92
C ASN A 15 7.63 -7.75 6.63
N LEU A 16 6.32 -7.90 6.47
CA LEU A 16 5.60 -7.45 5.28
C LEU A 16 5.69 -5.93 5.08
N LEU A 17 5.65 -5.14 6.15
CA LEU A 17 5.68 -3.68 6.07
C LEU A 17 6.98 -3.18 5.43
N ASN A 18 8.13 -3.70 5.87
CA ASN A 18 9.45 -3.29 5.38
C ASN A 18 9.59 -3.62 3.88
N GLU A 19 9.17 -4.81 3.47
CA GLU A 19 9.20 -5.23 2.06
C GLU A 19 8.25 -4.39 1.20
N LEU A 20 7.05 -4.09 1.71
CA LEU A 20 6.06 -3.27 1.01
C LEU A 20 6.57 -1.83 0.83
N GLN A 21 7.12 -1.21 1.88
CA GLN A 21 7.69 0.13 1.80
C GLN A 21 8.88 0.20 0.85
N LYS A 22 9.78 -0.79 0.88
CA LYS A 22 10.90 -0.88 -0.06
C LYS A 22 10.41 -0.98 -1.50
N SER A 23 9.49 -1.91 -1.77
CA SER A 23 8.93 -2.12 -3.11
C SER A 23 8.24 -0.85 -3.63
N LEU A 24 7.50 -0.16 -2.79
CA LEU A 24 6.85 1.11 -3.13
C LEU A 24 7.87 2.20 -3.50
N LYS A 25 8.93 2.38 -2.70
CA LYS A 25 9.96 3.41 -2.94
C LYS A 25 10.76 3.20 -4.21
N GLU A 26 10.88 1.96 -4.67
CA GLU A 26 11.65 1.58 -5.87
C GLU A 26 10.78 1.45 -7.14
N CYS A 27 9.45 1.37 -7.00
CA CYS A 27 8.57 1.15 -8.14
C CYS A 27 8.34 2.43 -8.98
N LYS A 28 8.01 2.21 -10.27
CA LYS A 28 7.56 3.27 -11.18
C LYS A 28 6.05 3.52 -11.10
N SER A 29 5.30 2.55 -10.59
CA SER A 29 3.85 2.61 -10.38
C SER A 29 3.43 1.43 -9.51
N PHE A 30 2.32 1.55 -8.77
CA PHE A 30 1.77 0.43 -8.00
C PHE A 30 0.27 0.23 -8.20
N TYR A 31 -0.17 -1.02 -8.04
CA TYR A 31 -1.56 -1.44 -8.06
C TYR A 31 -1.80 -2.35 -6.86
N PHE A 32 -2.74 -1.99 -6.00
CA PHE A 32 -3.21 -2.87 -4.93
C PHE A 32 -4.59 -3.41 -5.27
N SER A 33 -4.73 -4.73 -5.21
CA SER A 33 -6.01 -5.43 -5.23
C SER A 33 -6.14 -6.18 -3.91
N VAL A 34 -6.89 -5.60 -2.97
CA VAL A 34 -6.99 -6.08 -1.59
C VAL A 34 -8.45 -6.20 -1.18
N ALA A 35 -8.79 -7.17 -0.32
CA ALA A 35 -10.18 -7.39 0.08
C ALA A 35 -10.72 -6.26 0.98
N PHE A 36 -9.90 -5.84 1.96
CA PHE A 36 -10.25 -4.80 2.92
C PHE A 36 -9.01 -3.98 3.35
N ILE A 37 -9.26 -2.80 3.92
CA ILE A 37 -8.21 -1.87 4.40
C ILE A 37 -8.59 -1.34 5.77
N ASN A 38 -7.74 -1.57 6.76
CA ASN A 38 -7.85 -0.93 8.07
C ASN A 38 -7.05 0.39 8.11
N PHE A 39 -7.59 1.42 8.76
CA PHE A 39 -6.94 2.71 8.91
C PHE A 39 -5.60 2.61 9.64
N SER A 40 -5.49 1.76 10.67
CA SER A 40 -4.24 1.52 11.41
C SER A 40 -3.13 0.97 10.51
N GLY A 41 -3.46 0.05 9.61
CA GLY A 41 -2.52 -0.47 8.62
C GLY A 41 -2.09 0.58 7.61
N LEU A 42 -3.04 1.40 7.13
CA LEU A 42 -2.76 2.51 6.23
C LEU A 42 -1.84 3.57 6.88
N GLN A 43 -1.99 3.84 8.18
CA GLN A 43 -1.18 4.83 8.90
C GLN A 43 0.32 4.57 8.75
N LEU A 44 0.73 3.29 8.75
CA LEU A 44 2.13 2.87 8.58
C LEU A 44 2.71 3.17 7.19
N LEU A 45 1.85 3.47 6.21
CA LEU A 45 2.23 3.75 4.82
C LEU A 45 2.08 5.23 4.45
N LEU A 46 1.52 6.09 5.31
CA LEU A 46 1.19 7.48 4.95
C LEU A 46 2.40 8.29 4.49
N ASP A 47 3.53 8.16 5.18
CA ASP A 47 4.76 8.88 4.81
C ASP A 47 5.34 8.36 3.50
N THR A 48 5.25 7.03 3.28
CA THR A 48 5.66 6.43 2.00
C THR A 48 4.77 6.93 0.87
N LEU A 49 3.44 6.92 1.02
CA LEU A 49 2.51 7.43 0.00
C LEU A 49 2.72 8.93 -0.28
N LYS A 50 3.06 9.72 0.73
CA LYS A 50 3.41 11.14 0.57
C LYS A 50 4.69 11.31 -0.25
N GLU A 51 5.71 10.51 0.02
CA GLU A 51 6.95 10.50 -0.76
C GLU A 51 6.70 10.12 -2.23
N LEU A 52 5.90 9.08 -2.48
CA LEU A 52 5.51 8.66 -3.83
C LEU A 52 4.75 9.76 -4.58
N GLN A 53 3.82 10.43 -3.89
CA GLN A 53 3.10 11.57 -4.45
C GLN A 53 4.06 12.70 -4.85
N GLY A 54 5.03 13.04 -4.00
CA GLY A 54 6.06 14.04 -4.32
C GLY A 54 6.93 13.65 -5.51
N LYS A 55 7.17 12.36 -5.70
CA LYS A 55 7.88 11.79 -6.87
C LYS A 55 6.99 11.57 -8.10
N CYS A 56 5.70 11.94 -8.04
CA CYS A 56 4.72 11.69 -9.09
C CYS A 56 4.60 10.20 -9.50
N VAL A 57 4.81 9.27 -8.55
CA VAL A 57 4.63 7.83 -8.80
C VAL A 57 3.13 7.50 -8.79
N PRO A 58 2.54 7.08 -9.93
CA PRO A 58 1.11 6.78 -10.00
C PRO A 58 0.77 5.51 -9.22
N GLY A 59 -0.38 5.55 -8.54
CA GLY A 59 -0.90 4.43 -7.76
C GLY A 59 -2.38 4.22 -8.01
N LYS A 60 -2.82 2.95 -8.03
CA LYS A 60 -4.24 2.58 -8.02
C LYS A 60 -4.52 1.55 -6.93
N ILE A 61 -5.67 1.66 -6.30
CA ILE A 61 -6.13 0.71 -5.28
C ILE A 61 -7.56 0.30 -5.64
N ILE A 62 -7.79 -1.01 -5.72
CA ILE A 62 -9.10 -1.63 -5.85
C ILE A 62 -9.35 -2.41 -4.56
N THR A 63 -10.47 -2.13 -3.93
CA THR A 63 -10.94 -2.80 -2.71
C THR A 63 -12.45 -3.00 -2.77
N SER A 64 -13.00 -3.68 -1.78
CA SER A 64 -14.42 -3.96 -1.69
C SER A 64 -15.00 -3.59 -0.32
N THR A 65 -16.31 -3.66 -0.21
CA THR A 65 -17.03 -3.64 1.06
C THR A 65 -17.20 -5.05 1.63
N TYR A 66 -16.32 -5.99 1.28
CA TYR A 66 -16.37 -7.37 1.77
C TYR A 66 -16.43 -7.40 3.31
N LEU A 67 -17.51 -8.01 3.82
CA LEU A 67 -17.84 -8.07 5.25
C LEU A 67 -17.86 -6.71 5.97
N ASN A 68 -17.91 -5.60 5.24
CA ASN A 68 -17.77 -4.25 5.75
C ASN A 68 -16.49 -4.02 6.59
N PHE A 69 -15.39 -4.71 6.26
CA PHE A 69 -14.11 -4.59 6.98
C PHE A 69 -13.23 -3.43 6.52
N THR A 70 -13.56 -2.79 5.41
CA THR A 70 -12.83 -1.60 4.95
C THR A 70 -13.25 -0.39 5.78
N ASP A 71 -12.29 0.22 6.47
CA ASP A 71 -12.51 1.46 7.21
C ASP A 71 -12.78 2.62 6.24
N PRO A 72 -13.95 3.30 6.29
CA PRO A 72 -14.23 4.44 5.42
C PRO A 72 -13.18 5.55 5.53
N LYS A 73 -12.66 5.76 6.74
CA LYS A 73 -11.58 6.73 7.03
C LYS A 73 -10.29 6.42 6.26
N ALA A 74 -9.99 5.15 6.01
CA ALA A 74 -8.85 4.75 5.20
C ALA A 74 -9.03 5.17 3.74
N LEU A 75 -10.23 4.95 3.18
CA LEU A 75 -10.57 5.37 1.82
C LEU A 75 -10.50 6.89 1.67
N ASP A 76 -11.08 7.65 2.60
CA ASP A 76 -11.01 9.12 2.60
C ASP A 76 -9.58 9.63 2.62
N LYS A 77 -8.70 8.96 3.40
CA LYS A 77 -7.29 9.34 3.49
C LYS A 77 -6.55 9.01 2.19
N ILE A 78 -6.79 7.85 1.58
CA ILE A 78 -6.19 7.45 0.29
C ILE A 78 -6.58 8.43 -0.82
N ARG A 79 -7.86 8.82 -0.90
CA ARG A 79 -8.39 9.77 -1.91
C ARG A 79 -7.70 11.15 -1.89
N ARG A 80 -7.08 11.53 -0.77
CA ARG A 80 -6.29 12.77 -0.67
C ARG A 80 -4.92 12.67 -1.37
N PHE A 81 -4.36 11.47 -1.49
CA PHE A 81 -3.09 11.24 -2.20
C PHE A 81 -3.31 11.05 -3.70
N TYR A 82 -4.32 10.28 -4.07
CA TYR A 82 -4.64 9.94 -5.45
C TYR A 82 -6.07 10.37 -5.73
N LYS A 83 -6.23 11.47 -6.46
CA LYS A 83 -7.55 11.88 -6.96
C LYS A 83 -8.02 10.83 -7.97
N ALA A 84 -9.30 10.47 -7.89
CA ALA A 84 -9.94 9.70 -8.97
C ALA A 84 -9.93 10.60 -10.22
N THR A 85 -9.18 10.18 -11.23
CA THR A 85 -9.24 10.74 -12.59
C THR A 85 -10.41 10.14 -13.35
#